data_AF-A0A975TUX3-F1
#
_entry.id   AF-A0A975TUX3-F1
#
_cell.length_a   1.000
_cell.length_b   1.000
_cell.length_c   1.000
_cell.angle_alpha   90.00
_cell.angle_beta   90.00
_cell.angle_gamma   90.00
#
_symmetry.space_group_name_H-M   'P 1'
#
loop_
_entity.id
_entity.type
_entity.pdbx_description
1 polymer ?
#
loop_
_entity_poly.entity_id
_entity_poly.type
_entity_poly.pdbx_seq_one_letter_code
_entity_poly.pdbx_strand_id
1 'polypeptide(L)'
;MSAAAFLEKVAGVLEERGHAYGAADAAFEAIAARWSITLGRPVSAAQVVLCMIDLKLVRLSHDPGHEDSLIDVIGYAALFSEVCR
;
A
#
# COMPACT_ATOMS: atom_id res chain seq x y z
N MET A 1 -15.36 16.94 0.30
CA MET A 1 -15.04 16.16 -0.92
C MET A 1 -15.98 14.96 -0.97
N SER A 2 -16.50 14.58 -2.13
CA SER A 2 -17.31 13.35 -2.26
C SER A 2 -16.41 12.11 -2.26
N ALA A 3 -16.98 10.93 -2.01
CA ALA A 3 -16.22 9.67 -2.07
C ALA A 3 -15.61 9.44 -3.47
N ALA A 4 -16.36 9.74 -4.53
CA ALA A 4 -15.87 9.64 -5.91
C ALA A 4 -14.66 10.55 -6.17
N ALA A 5 -14.75 11.82 -5.78
CA ALA A 5 -13.63 12.77 -5.91
C ALA A 5 -12.42 12.35 -5.07
N PHE A 6 -12.64 11.68 -3.93
CA PHE A 6 -11.54 11.14 -3.15
C PHE A 6 -10.85 9.95 -3.83
N LEU A 7 -11.61 9.05 -4.46
CA LEU A 7 -11.04 7.95 -5.24
C LEU A 7 -10.22 8.45 -6.43
N GLU A 8 -10.67 9.51 -7.11
CA GLU A 8 -9.89 10.17 -8.17
C GLU A 8 -8.56 10.71 -7.64
N LYS A 9 -8.58 11.34 -6.45
CA LYS A 9 -7.36 11.79 -5.78
C LYS A 9 -6.42 10.63 -5.45
N VAL A 10 -6.94 9.51 -4.93
CA VAL A 10 -6.12 8.31 -4.66
C VAL A 10 -5.49 7.79 -5.95
N ALA A 11 -6.26 7.70 -7.04
CA ALA A 11 -5.74 7.26 -8.34
C ALA A 11 -4.60 8.15 -8.83
N GLY A 12 -4.73 9.48 -8.72
CA GLY A 12 -3.66 10.42 -9.08
C GLY A 12 -2.38 10.24 -8.25
N VAL A 13 -2.52 10.00 -6.94
CA VAL A 13 -1.35 9.72 -6.07
C VAL A 13 -0.68 8.39 -6.45
N LEU A 14 -1.45 7.35 -6.79
CA LEU A 14 -0.89 6.08 -7.26
C LEU A 14 -0.13 6.25 -8.57
N GLU A 15 -0.67 7.01 -9.51
CA GLU A 15 -0.02 7.31 -10.79
C GLU A 15 1.29 8.08 -10.58
N GLU A 16 1.28 9.12 -9.75
CA GLU A 16 2.48 9.89 -9.39
C GLU A 16 3.56 8.97 -8.78
N ARG A 17 3.18 8.11 -7.82
CA ARG A 17 4.10 7.17 -7.18
C ARG A 17 4.61 6.10 -8.14
N GLY A 18 3.77 5.63 -9.05
CA GLY A 18 4.15 4.69 -10.11
C GLY A 18 5.20 5.29 -11.04
N HIS A 19 5.08 6.57 -11.41
CA HIS A 19 6.10 7.28 -12.18
C HIS A 19 7.42 7.45 -11.39
N ALA A 20 7.34 7.72 -10.08
CA ALA A 20 8.52 7.97 -9.26
C ALA A 20 9.31 6.70 -8.88
N TYR A 21 8.60 5.61 -8.56
CA TYR A 21 9.19 4.41 -7.98
C TYR A 21 9.13 3.17 -8.88
N GLY A 22 8.40 3.26 -10.01
CA GLY A 22 8.17 2.13 -10.90
C GLY A 22 7.01 1.25 -10.45
N ALA A 23 6.99 0.02 -10.96
CA ALA A 23 5.89 -0.91 -10.76
C ALA A 23 5.79 -1.37 -9.29
N ALA A 24 4.58 -1.34 -8.75
CA ALA A 24 4.34 -1.62 -7.34
C ALA A 24 4.56 -3.09 -6.97
N ASP A 25 4.25 -4.02 -7.86
CA ASP A 25 4.52 -5.46 -7.71
C ASP A 25 6.00 -5.73 -7.44
N ALA A 26 6.90 -5.14 -8.21
CA ALA A 26 8.34 -5.24 -8.01
C ALA A 26 8.77 -4.68 -6.65
N ALA A 27 8.17 -3.58 -6.20
CA ALA A 27 8.45 -3.01 -4.89
C ALA A 27 7.99 -3.95 -3.75
N PHE A 28 6.78 -4.51 -3.83
CA PHE A 28 6.28 -5.44 -2.81
C PHE A 28 7.06 -6.75 -2.76
N GLU A 29 7.48 -7.29 -3.91
CA GLU A 29 8.37 -8.46 -3.99
C GLU A 29 9.74 -8.18 -3.37
N ALA A 30 10.31 -7.00 -3.64
CA ALA A 30 11.57 -6.60 -3.02
C ALA A 30 11.45 -6.47 -1.49
N ILE A 31 10.35 -5.92 -0.98
CA ILE A 31 10.09 -5.85 0.47
C ILE A 31 9.91 -7.24 1.04
N ALA A 32 9.15 -8.11 0.37
CA ALA A 32 8.90 -9.49 0.78
C ALA A 32 10.21 -10.28 0.93
N ALA A 33 11.13 -10.14 -0.03
CA ALA A 33 12.46 -10.74 0.04
C ALA A 33 13.26 -10.23 1.25
N ARG A 34 13.26 -8.91 1.49
CA ARG A 34 13.96 -8.30 2.64
C ARG A 34 13.37 -8.74 3.98
N TRP A 35 12.05 -8.78 4.09
CA TRP A 35 11.36 -9.22 5.30
C TRP A 35 11.57 -10.70 5.55
N SER A 36 11.64 -11.51 4.49
CA SER A 36 11.94 -12.94 4.62
C SER A 36 13.30 -13.19 5.27
N ILE A 37 14.31 -12.41 4.88
CA ILE A 37 15.65 -12.43 5.51
C ILE A 37 15.55 -12.01 6.98
N THR A 38 14.86 -10.90 7.25
CA THR A 38 14.78 -10.30 8.58
C THR A 38 14.05 -11.20 9.58
N LEU A 39 12.97 -11.86 9.14
CA LEU A 39 12.09 -12.67 9.98
C LEU A 39 12.47 -14.15 10.00
N GLY A 40 13.42 -14.59 9.16
CA GLY A 40 13.84 -15.98 9.08
C GLY A 40 12.77 -16.94 8.54
N ARG A 41 11.74 -16.43 7.84
CA ARG A 41 10.68 -17.23 7.20
C ARG A 41 10.22 -16.57 5.90
N PRO A 42 9.73 -17.34 4.91
CA PRO A 42 9.17 -16.76 3.70
C PRO A 42 8.02 -15.80 3.99
N VAL A 43 8.05 -14.64 3.34
CA VAL A 43 7.00 -13.63 3.29
C VAL A 43 6.66 -13.42 1.81
N SER A 44 5.37 -13.38 1.46
CA SER A 44 4.93 -13.05 0.10
C SER A 44 4.65 -11.56 -0.07
N ALA A 45 4.69 -11.06 -1.31
CA ALA A 45 4.30 -9.69 -1.61
C ALA A 45 2.85 -9.38 -1.15
N ALA A 46 1.92 -10.33 -1.31
CA ALA A 46 0.57 -10.19 -0.80
C ALA A 46 0.53 -9.97 0.73
N GLN A 47 1.35 -10.70 1.50
CA GLN A 47 1.48 -10.48 2.95
C GLN A 47 2.04 -9.09 3.27
N VAL A 48 3.00 -8.59 2.47
CA VAL A 48 3.52 -7.22 2.63
C VAL A 48 2.41 -6.19 2.46
N VAL A 49 1.59 -6.30 1.42
CA VAL A 49 0.48 -5.35 1.18
C VAL A 49 -0.48 -5.31 2.38
N LEU A 50 -0.88 -6.48 2.89
CA LEU A 50 -1.76 -6.56 4.07
C LEU A 50 -1.12 -5.91 5.31
N CYS A 51 0.15 -6.20 5.59
CA CYS A 51 0.87 -5.58 6.70
C CYS A 51 1.02 -4.06 6.54
N MET A 52 1.18 -3.57 5.31
CA MET A 52 1.25 -2.13 5.04
C MET A 52 -0.11 -1.45 5.25
N ILE A 53 -1.22 -2.11 4.95
CA ILE A 53 -2.56 -1.64 5.32
C ILE A 53 -2.70 -1.56 6.84
N ASP A 54 -2.35 -2.61 7.57
CA ASP A 54 -2.42 -2.64 9.04
C ASP A 54 -1.64 -1.46 9.66
N LEU A 55 -0.44 -1.19 9.16
CA LEU A 55 0.38 -0.06 9.61
C LEU A 55 -0.36 1.28 9.49
N LYS A 56 -1.10 1.49 8.41
CA LYS A 56 -1.88 2.72 8.18
C LYS A 56 -3.15 2.76 9.03
N LEU A 57 -3.80 1.63 9.25
CA LEU A 57 -4.93 1.51 10.17
C LEU A 57 -4.52 1.84 11.62
N VAL A 58 -3.34 1.40 12.06
CA VAL A 58 -2.79 1.80 13.37
C VAL A 58 -2.61 3.31 13.45
N ARG A 59 -2.07 3.95 12.41
CA ARG A 59 -1.93 5.42 12.38
C ARG A 59 -3.29 6.12 12.40
N LEU A 60 -4.27 5.64 11.64
CA LEU A 60 -5.63 6.20 11.63
C LEU A 60 -6.37 6.00 12.96
N SER A 61 -6.07 4.92 13.67
CA SER A 61 -6.62 4.70 15.02
C SER A 61 -6.12 5.75 16.01
N HIS A 62 -4.91 6.27 15.81
CA HIS A 62 -4.34 7.37 16.60
C HIS A 62 -4.81 8.74 16.11
N ASP A 63 -4.80 8.97 14.79
CA ASP A 63 -5.27 10.21 14.14
C ASP A 63 -6.24 9.89 12.99
N PRO A 64 -7.55 9.85 13.27
CA PRO A 64 -8.57 9.56 12.25
C PRO A 64 -8.63 10.59 11.12
N GLY A 65 -8.05 11.78 11.30
CA GLY A 65 -8.00 12.84 10.30
C GLY A 65 -6.81 12.75 9.34
N HIS A 66 -5.91 11.79 9.53
CA HIS A 66 -4.67 11.69 8.75
C HIS A 66 -4.93 11.18 7.31
N GLU A 67 -5.23 12.12 6.40
CA GLU A 67 -5.67 11.84 5.03
C GLU A 67 -4.72 10.95 4.22
N ASP A 68 -3.41 11.17 4.30
CA ASP A 68 -2.40 10.36 3.58
C ASP A 68 -2.50 8.87 3.96
N SER A 69 -2.90 8.56 5.20
CA SER A 69 -3.10 7.15 5.60
C SER A 69 -4.38 6.55 5.06
N LEU A 70 -5.45 7.34 4.85
CA LEU A 70 -6.62 6.87 4.11
C LEU A 70 -6.27 6.60 2.65
N ILE A 71 -5.49 7.50 2.03
CA ILE A 71 -5.01 7.34 0.66
C ILE A 71 -4.17 6.07 0.54
N ASP A 72 -3.24 5.84 1.46
CA ASP A 72 -2.40 4.65 1.47
C ASP A 72 -3.20 3.36 1.68
N VAL A 73 -4.19 3.34 2.58
CA VAL A 73 -5.06 2.16 2.77
C VAL A 73 -5.78 1.79 1.47
N ILE A 74 -6.43 2.77 0.83
CA ILE A 74 -7.15 2.55 -0.43
C ILE A 74 -6.18 2.17 -1.54
N GLY A 75 -5.03 2.84 -1.60
CA GLY A 75 -4.00 2.60 -2.61
C GLY A 75 -3.42 1.20 -2.52
N TYR A 76 -3.03 0.76 -1.33
CA TYR A 76 -2.55 -0.61 -1.11
C TYR A 76 -3.63 -1.66 -1.42
N ALA A 77 -4.88 -1.40 -1.04
CA ALA A 77 -5.98 -2.32 -1.36
C ALA A 77 -6.21 -2.44 -2.88
N ALA A 78 -6.09 -1.34 -3.64
CA ALA A 78 -6.18 -1.38 -5.10
C ALA A 78 -5.02 -2.19 -5.72
N LEU A 79 -3.79 -1.90 -5.30
CA LEU A 79 -2.58 -2.58 -5.77
C LEU A 79 -2.53 -4.07 -5.40
N PHE A 80 -3.24 -4.48 -4.34
CA PHE A 80 -3.33 -5.90 -3.95
C PHE A 80 -3.79 -6.80 -5.10
N SER A 81 -4.69 -6.31 -5.96
CA SER A 81 -5.20 -7.05 -7.11
C SER A 81 -4.16 -7.25 -8.22
N GLU A 82 -3.16 -6.37 -8.31
CA GLU A 82 -2.05 -6.49 -9.26
C GLU A 82 -0.98 -7.44 -8.72
N VAL A 83 -0.73 -7.40 -7.42
CA VAL A 83 0.24 -8.26 -6.73
C VAL A 83 -0.20 -9.73 -6.67
N CYS A 84 -1.51 -10.00 -6.60
CA CYS A 84 -2.04 -11.36 -6.51
C CYS A 84 -2.29 -12.03 -7.87
N ARG A 85 -1.86 -11.43 -8.98
CA ARG A 85 -2.02 -11.98 -10.34
C ARG A 85 -0.99 -13.05 -10.68
#